data_AF-A0A2H0FYG2-F1
#
_entry.id   AF-A0A2H0FYG2-F1
#
_cell.length_a   1.000
_cell.length_b   1.000
_cell.length_c   1.000
_cell.angle_alpha   90.00
_cell.angle_beta   90.00
_cell.angle_gamma   90.00
#
_symmetry.space_group_name_H-M   'P 1'
#
loop_
_entity.id
_entity.type
_entity.pdbx_description
1 polymer ?
#
loop_
_entity_poly.entity_id
_entity_poly.type
_entity_poly.pdbx_seq_one_letter_code
_entity_poly.pdbx_strand_id
1 'polypeptide(L)'
;MIIHSAIAFADAITVKLKSEKCTGENHYEIINLLEETIPQSKERDQSIKHFKILIDHKNLVSYTGDIYYKKDVDKLLKHFGRFFNWANTILEQ
;
A
#
# COMPACT_ATOMS: atom_id res chain seq x y z
N MET A 1 7.07 -8.71 -5.96
CA MET A 1 6.25 -7.98 -6.96
C MET A 1 5.00 -7.33 -6.36
N ILE A 2 4.07 -8.07 -5.72
CA ILE A 2 2.80 -7.51 -5.16
C ILE A 2 3.01 -6.25 -4.31
N ILE A 3 3.98 -6.28 -3.40
CA ILE A 3 4.21 -5.17 -2.47
C ILE A 3 4.79 -3.93 -3.18
N HIS A 4 5.72 -4.13 -4.12
CA HIS A 4 6.24 -3.02 -4.92
C HIS A 4 5.17 -2.38 -5.79
N SER A 5 4.24 -3.18 -6.34
CA SER A 5 3.07 -2.64 -7.04
C SER A 5 2.20 -1.79 -6.11
N ALA A 6 1.94 -2.25 -4.88
CA ALA A 6 1.17 -1.48 -3.91
C ALA A 6 1.85 -0.13 -3.58
N ILE A 7 3.17 -0.12 -3.39
CA ILE A 7 3.94 1.10 -3.15
C ILE A 7 3.84 2.05 -4.36
N ALA A 8 3.95 1.53 -5.58
CA ALA A 8 3.85 2.35 -6.79
C ALA A 8 2.47 3.02 -6.92
N PHE A 9 1.39 2.33 -6.54
CA PHE A 9 0.05 2.94 -6.48
C PHE A 9 -0.05 4.01 -5.40
N ALA A 10 0.52 3.77 -4.21
CA ALA A 10 0.57 4.77 -3.16
C ALA A 10 1.31 6.04 -3.63
N ASP A 11 2.50 5.88 -4.22
CA ASP A 11 3.27 6.98 -4.80
C ASP A 11 2.48 7.72 -5.90
N ALA A 12 1.79 6.99 -6.77
CA ALA A 12 0.98 7.60 -7.83
C ALA A 12 -0.13 8.48 -7.26
N ILE A 13 -0.80 8.04 -6.19
CA ILE A 13 -1.83 8.84 -5.52
C ILE A 13 -1.22 10.10 -4.90
N THR A 14 -0.12 9.98 -4.16
CA THR A 14 0.50 11.12 -3.47
C THR A 14 1.07 12.13 -4.47
N VAL A 15 1.62 11.65 -5.59
CA VAL A 15 2.06 12.52 -6.69
C VAL A 15 0.88 13.22 -7.34
N LYS A 16 -0.22 12.51 -7.63
CA LYS A 16 -1.42 13.11 -8.24
C LYS A 16 -2.03 14.22 -7.37
N LEU A 17 -2.14 13.98 -6.06
CA LEU A 17 -2.90 14.86 -5.16
C LEU A 17 -2.04 15.93 -4.47
N LYS A 18 -0.75 15.65 -4.25
CA LYS A 18 0.14 16.51 -3.45
C LYS A 18 1.45 16.84 -4.15
N SER A 19 1.71 16.29 -5.34
CA SER A 19 3.00 16.37 -6.05
C SER A 19 4.20 15.87 -5.23
N GLU A 20 3.94 15.00 -4.27
CA GLU A 20 4.92 14.44 -3.35
C GLU A 20 5.06 12.92 -3.57
N LYS A 21 6.28 12.42 -3.46
CA LYS A 21 6.58 10.99 -3.46
C LYS A 21 7.40 10.66 -2.22
N CYS A 22 7.16 9.49 -1.63
CA CYS A 22 8.02 9.00 -0.56
C CYS A 22 9.38 8.55 -1.15
N THR A 23 10.48 9.19 -0.71
CA THR A 23 11.85 8.82 -1.09
C THR A 23 12.65 8.22 0.07
N GLY A 24 12.05 8.14 1.26
CA GLY A 24 12.72 7.61 2.45
C GLY A 24 12.91 6.10 2.42
N GLU A 25 13.91 5.62 3.16
CA GLU A 25 14.17 4.19 3.34
C GLU A 25 13.08 3.52 4.19
N ASN A 26 12.37 4.29 5.01
CA ASN A 26 11.32 3.80 5.88
C ASN A 26 9.99 3.63 5.13
N HIS A 27 9.61 2.38 4.90
CA HIS A 27 8.37 2.03 4.20
C HIS A 27 7.08 2.42 4.94
N TYR A 28 7.15 2.88 6.18
CA TYR A 28 5.99 3.45 6.89
C TYR A 28 5.74 4.92 6.54
N GLU A 29 6.73 5.64 5.99
CA GLU A 29 6.56 7.06 5.62
C GLU A 29 5.48 7.25 4.55
N ILE A 30 5.38 6.33 3.59
CA ILE A 30 4.35 6.38 2.55
C ILE A 30 2.93 6.20 3.12
N ILE A 31 2.77 5.52 4.27
CA ILE A 31 1.47 5.41 4.94
C ILE A 31 1.07 6.75 5.54
N ASN A 32 1.98 7.40 6.25
CA ASN A 32 1.73 8.73 6.82
C ASN A 32 1.41 9.74 5.72
N LEU A 33 2.18 9.71 4.62
CA LEU A 33 1.96 10.60 3.49
C LEU A 33 0.57 10.38 2.85
N LEU A 34 0.10 9.15 2.74
CA LEU A 34 -1.26 8.85 2.28
C LEU A 34 -2.33 9.40 3.23
N GLU A 35 -2.14 9.25 4.54
CA GLU A 35 -3.08 9.74 5.56
C GLU A 35 -3.16 11.27 5.57
N GLU A 36 -2.05 11.96 5.34
CA GLU A 36 -1.98 13.41 5.19
C GLU A 36 -2.56 13.91 3.87
N THR A 37 -2.37 13.16 2.78
CA THR A 37 -2.78 13.57 1.43
C THR A 37 -4.30 13.46 1.23
N ILE A 38 -4.93 12.45 1.83
CA ILE A 38 -6.32 12.11 1.56
C ILE A 38 -7.18 12.43 2.79
N PRO A 39 -8.26 13.21 2.65
CA PRO A 39 -9.16 13.52 3.77
C PRO A 39 -9.70 12.27 4.50
N GLN A 40 -10.03 12.43 5.78
CA GLN A 40 -10.46 11.29 6.59
C GLN A 40 -11.82 10.77 6.19
N SER A 41 -11.85 9.47 5.87
CA SER A 41 -13.07 8.74 5.59
C SER A 41 -12.90 7.28 6.00
N LYS A 42 -14.02 6.62 6.28
CA LYS A 42 -14.04 5.20 6.62
C LYS A 42 -13.42 4.34 5.50
N GLU A 43 -13.67 4.72 4.26
CA GLU A 43 -13.11 4.03 3.08
C GLU A 43 -11.59 4.19 3.01
N ARG A 44 -11.09 5.42 3.20
CA ARG A 44 -9.66 5.70 3.25
C ARG A 44 -8.96 4.89 4.34
N ASP A 45 -9.48 4.91 5.56
CA ASP A 45 -8.88 4.19 6.69
C ASP A 45 -8.87 2.66 6.45
N GLN A 46 -9.93 2.11 5.85
CA GLN A 46 -9.99 0.69 5.49
C GLN A 46 -8.98 0.31 4.40
N SER A 47 -8.83 1.15 3.37
CA SER A 47 -7.90 0.92 2.27
C SER A 47 -6.45 1.03 2.72
N ILE A 48 -6.13 2.05 3.54
CA ILE A 48 -4.80 2.20 4.14
C ILE A 48 -4.48 1.03 5.07
N LYS A 49 -5.45 0.50 5.82
CA LYS A 49 -5.23 -0.73 6.61
C LYS A 49 -4.83 -1.92 5.73
N HIS A 50 -5.42 -2.08 4.55
CA HIS A 50 -5.01 -3.13 3.62
C HIS A 50 -3.61 -2.90 3.06
N PHE A 51 -3.25 -1.66 2.76
CA PHE A 51 -1.89 -1.30 2.35
C PHE A 51 -0.86 -1.58 3.44
N LYS A 52 -1.14 -1.18 4.68
CA LYS A 52 -0.26 -1.41 5.84
C LYS A 52 0.07 -2.89 6.02
N ILE A 53 -0.94 -3.78 5.90
CA ILE A 53 -0.71 -5.23 5.93
C ILE A 53 0.29 -5.67 4.85
N LEU A 54 0.24 -5.11 3.63
CA LEU A 54 1.18 -5.45 2.56
C LEU A 54 2.60 -4.97 2.87
N ILE A 55 2.73 -3.76 3.41
CA ILE A 55 4.02 -3.18 3.82
C ILE A 55 4.66 -3.99 4.94
N ASP A 56 3.87 -4.41 5.94
CA ASP A 56 4.37 -5.23 7.06
C ASP A 56 4.99 -6.56 6.55
N HIS A 57 4.42 -7.15 5.49
CA HIS A 57 4.99 -8.37 4.89
C HIS A 57 6.23 -8.10 4.03
N LYS A 58 6.52 -6.85 3.62
CA LYS A 58 7.78 -6.52 2.92
C LYS A 58 8.97 -6.81 3.80
N ASN A 59 8.86 -6.42 5.07
CA ASN A 59 9.89 -6.65 6.06
C ASN A 59 10.03 -8.15 6.35
N LEU A 60 8.91 -8.88 6.42
CA LEU A 60 8.95 -10.32 6.62
C LEU A 60 9.64 -11.03 5.44
N VAL A 61 9.18 -10.83 4.21
CA VAL A 61 9.74 -11.51 3.02
C VAL A 61 11.20 -11.15 2.75
N SER A 62 11.61 -9.92 3.07
CA SER A 62 12.97 -9.45 2.78
C SER A 62 13.99 -9.85 3.85
N TYR A 63 13.54 -10.10 5.08
CA TYR A 63 14.44 -10.29 6.22
C TYR A 63 14.24 -11.61 6.97
N THR A 64 13.18 -12.38 6.67
CA THR A 64 12.97 -13.71 7.25
C THR A 64 13.00 -14.78 6.16
N GLY A 65 13.65 -15.90 6.46
CA GLY A 65 13.70 -17.09 5.59
C GLY A 65 12.43 -17.93 5.68
N ASP A 66 11.30 -17.32 6.02
CA ASP A 66 10.05 -18.04 6.29
C ASP A 66 9.49 -18.65 5.00
N ILE A 67 9.06 -19.90 5.09
CA ILE A 67 8.41 -20.59 3.98
C ILE A 67 7.05 -19.93 3.73
N TYR A 68 6.92 -19.27 2.58
CA TYR A 68 5.65 -18.77 2.08
C TYR A 68 4.87 -19.87 1.37
N TYR A 69 3.65 -20.11 1.82
CA TYR A 69 2.74 -21.00 1.14
C TYR A 69 1.83 -20.21 0.20
N LYS A 70 1.25 -20.90 -0.79
CA LYS A 70 0.29 -20.32 -1.72
C LYS A 70 -0.85 -19.56 -1.01
N LYS A 71 -1.36 -20.10 0.11
CA LYS A 71 -2.39 -19.46 0.93
C LYS A 71 -2.00 -18.08 1.45
N ASP A 72 -0.71 -17.86 1.72
CA ASP A 72 -0.20 -16.60 2.25
C ASP A 72 -0.12 -15.57 1.11
N VAL A 73 0.34 -16.01 -0.07
CA VAL A 73 0.31 -15.21 -1.30
C VAL A 73 -1.12 -14.84 -1.69
N ASP A 74 -2.05 -15.78 -1.65
CA ASP A 74 -3.47 -15.55 -1.95
C ASP A 74 -4.09 -14.52 -0.99
N LYS A 75 -3.67 -14.53 0.28
CA LYS A 75 -4.09 -13.53 1.27
C LYS A 75 -3.53 -12.14 0.94
N LEU A 76 -2.25 -12.05 0.54
CA LEU A 76 -1.65 -10.79 0.08
C LEU A 76 -2.36 -10.25 -1.15
N LEU A 77 -2.68 -11.10 -2.13
CA LEU A 77 -3.42 -10.70 -3.33
C LEU A 77 -4.80 -10.12 -2.99
N LYS A 78 -5.51 -10.67 -2.00
CA LYS A 78 -6.79 -10.11 -1.54
C LYS A 78 -6.63 -8.71 -0.95
N HIS A 79 -5.60 -8.50 -0.11
CA HIS A 79 -5.32 -7.17 0.44
C HIS A 79 -4.90 -6.18 -0.65
N PHE A 80 -4.05 -6.62 -1.58
CA PHE A 80 -3.64 -5.82 -2.74
C PHE A 80 -4.83 -5.42 -3.60
N GLY A 81 -5.70 -6.36 -3.98
CA GLY A 81 -6.86 -6.06 -4.83
C GLY A 81 -7.79 -5.02 -4.21
N ARG A 82 -8.01 -5.07 -2.89
CA ARG A 82 -8.85 -4.07 -2.19
C ARG A 82 -8.22 -2.68 -2.21
N PHE A 83 -6.91 -2.60 -1.93
CA PHE A 83 -6.19 -1.33 -1.99
C PHE A 83 -6.12 -0.79 -3.43
N PHE A 84 -5.82 -1.65 -4.40
CA PHE A 84 -5.75 -1.32 -5.83
C PHE A 84 -7.07 -0.75 -6.36
N ASN A 85 -8.19 -1.40 -6.05
CA ASN A 85 -9.49 -0.93 -6.50
C ASN A 85 -9.77 0.48 -5.98
N TRP A 86 -9.49 0.74 -4.69
CA TRP A 86 -9.62 2.07 -4.11
C TRP A 86 -8.62 3.08 -4.69
N ALA A 87 -7.38 2.66 -4.96
CA ALA A 87 -6.39 3.52 -5.60
C ALA A 87 -6.86 3.99 -6.98
N ASN A 88 -7.47 3.09 -7.78
CA ASN A 88 -8.00 3.47 -9.09
C ASN A 88 -9.19 4.42 -9.00
N THR A 89 -10.06 4.29 -7.99
CA THR A 89 -11.16 5.26 -7.84
C THR A 89 -10.63 6.68 -7.65
N ILE A 90 -9.43 6.85 -7.11
CA ILE A 90 -8.75 8.15 -6.97
C ILE A 90 -8.01 8.53 -8.25
N LEU A 91 -7.30 7.59 -8.88
CA LEU A 91 -6.46 7.85 -10.05
C LEU A 91 -7.27 8.11 -11.34
N GLU A 92 -8.46 7.55 -11.47
CA GLU A 92 -9.35 7.70 -12.63
C GLU A 92 -10.27 8.95 -12.57
N GLN A 93 -10.29 9.67 -11.45
CA GLN A 93 -10.96 10.98 -11.33
C GLN A 93 -10.26 12.08 -12.13
#